data_AF-A0A8C0J1Y5-F1
#
_entry.id   AF-A0A8C0J1Y5-F1
#
_cell.length_a   1.000
_cell.length_b   1.000
_cell.length_c   1.000
_cell.angle_alpha   90.00
_cell.angle_beta   90.00
_cell.angle_gamma   90.00
#
_symmetry.space_group_name_H-M   'P 1'
#
loop_
_entity.id
_entity.type
_entity.pdbx_description
1 polymer ?
#
loop_
_entity_poly.entity_id
_entity_poly.type
_entity_poly.pdbx_seq_one_letter_code
_entity_poly.pdbx_strand_id
1 'polypeptide(L)'
;MQLRPSSTQELPQPRADWDEEELGLRWEGKDQHWIGLRREQELGQPWKWANGTEFNNLFGITADGDCAYLNDENRVSSLRCTSERHWICSKPDAFTKAKEAAVEGGSQQEYYQN
;
A
#
# COMPACT_ATOMS: atom_id res chain seq x y z
N MET A 1 -54.10 34.18 40.06
CA MET A 1 -54.59 32.80 39.87
C MET A 1 -54.77 32.56 38.38
N GLN A 2 -53.73 32.11 37.66
CA GLN A 2 -53.82 31.37 36.39
C GLN A 2 -52.49 30.60 36.22
N LEU A 3 -52.55 29.29 36.46
CA LEU A 3 -52.39 28.19 35.50
C LEU A 3 -50.92 27.84 35.19
N ARG A 4 -50.43 26.78 35.86
CA ARG A 4 -49.37 25.93 35.28
C ARG A 4 -49.99 25.12 34.15
N PRO A 5 -49.27 24.96 33.03
CA PRO A 5 -48.89 23.62 32.61
C PRO A 5 -47.41 23.64 32.16
N SER A 6 -46.66 22.57 32.05
CA SER A 6 -46.82 21.15 32.31
C SER A 6 -45.40 20.68 32.66
N SER A 7 -45.30 19.65 33.47
CA SER A 7 -44.05 18.92 33.69
C SER A 7 -43.55 18.40 32.35
N THR A 8 -42.51 19.02 31.81
CA THR A 8 -41.64 18.37 30.83
C THR A 8 -40.40 17.99 31.60
N GLN A 9 -40.33 16.73 32.02
CA GLN A 9 -39.11 16.14 32.51
C GLN A 9 -38.10 16.18 31.36
N GLU A 10 -37.12 17.06 31.45
CA GLU A 10 -35.95 16.99 30.56
C GLU A 10 -35.30 15.63 30.79
N LEU A 11 -35.37 14.78 29.76
CA LEU A 11 -34.56 13.57 29.71
C LEU A 11 -33.10 14.00 29.86
N PRO A 12 -32.30 13.37 30.75
CA PRO A 12 -30.87 13.63 30.75
C PRO A 12 -30.37 13.35 29.33
N GLN A 13 -29.79 14.38 28.71
CA GLN A 13 -29.13 14.29 27.42
C GLN A 13 -28.25 13.04 27.45
N PRO A 14 -28.25 12.17 26.43
CA PRO A 14 -27.29 11.09 26.38
C PRO A 14 -25.91 11.76 26.44
N ARG A 15 -25.24 11.64 27.60
CA ARG A 15 -23.81 11.80 27.65
C ARG A 15 -23.31 10.68 26.76
N ALA A 16 -23.06 11.06 25.52
CA ALA A 16 -21.82 10.79 24.84
C ALA A 16 -20.65 10.93 25.82
N ASP A 17 -20.58 10.02 26.79
CA ASP A 17 -19.37 9.53 27.39
C ASP A 17 -18.68 8.75 26.27
N TRP A 18 -18.10 9.51 25.35
CA TRP A 18 -17.09 8.99 24.46
C TRP A 18 -15.80 9.30 25.18
N ASP A 19 -15.21 8.30 25.84
CA ASP A 19 -13.82 8.38 26.27
C ASP A 19 -12.98 8.81 25.05
N GLU A 20 -12.48 10.05 25.07
CA GLU A 20 -11.58 10.58 24.03
C GLU A 20 -10.29 9.71 23.91
N GLU A 21 -10.03 8.84 24.89
CA GLU A 21 -8.94 7.87 24.89
C GLU A 21 -9.21 6.59 24.07
N GLU A 22 -10.47 6.16 23.86
CA GLU A 22 -10.77 4.98 23.03
C GLU A 22 -11.04 5.33 21.56
N LEU A 23 -11.36 6.59 21.27
CA LEU A 23 -11.41 7.12 19.90
C LEU A 23 -10.03 7.60 19.40
N GLY A 24 -9.00 7.44 20.22
CA GLY A 24 -7.60 7.43 19.81
C GLY A 24 -7.29 6.17 19.02
N LEU A 25 -7.83 6.10 17.80
CA LEU A 25 -7.40 5.23 16.73
C LEU A 25 -5.85 5.24 16.66
N ARG A 26 -5.19 4.33 17.38
CA ARG A 26 -3.75 3.99 17.23
C ARG A 26 -3.52 3.21 15.95
N TRP A 27 -4.14 3.63 14.86
CA TRP A 27 -3.62 3.36 13.53
C TRP A 27 -2.56 4.43 13.29
N GLU A 28 -1.49 4.37 14.08
CA GLU A 28 -0.21 5.00 13.77
C GLU A 28 0.37 4.27 12.54
N GLY A 29 -0.34 4.36 11.41
CA GLY A 29 0.03 3.81 10.12
C GLY A 29 1.12 4.65 9.46
N LYS A 30 2.21 4.87 10.20
CA LYS A 30 3.54 5.18 9.64
C LYS A 30 4.28 3.88 9.36
N ASP A 31 3.55 2.84 9.01
CA ASP A 31 4.15 1.56 8.71
C ASP A 31 4.93 1.71 7.42
N GLN A 32 6.21 1.46 7.53
CA GLN A 32 7.14 1.42 6.41
C GLN A 32 6.92 0.09 5.69
N HIS A 33 6.38 0.14 4.47
CA HIS A 33 5.94 -1.05 3.77
C HIS A 33 6.94 -1.48 2.70
N TRP A 34 7.20 -2.79 2.60
CA TRP A 34 7.93 -3.35 1.49
C TRP A 34 7.17 -3.14 0.17
N ILE A 35 7.91 -2.75 -0.87
CA ILE A 35 7.43 -2.78 -2.25
C ILE A 35 8.14 -3.91 -2.99
N GLY A 36 7.53 -4.42 -4.05
CA GLY A 36 8.05 -5.55 -4.84
C GLY A 36 9.30 -5.24 -5.67
N LEU A 37 10.21 -4.40 -5.17
CA LEU A 37 11.42 -3.98 -5.85
C LEU A 37 12.65 -4.42 -5.04
N ARG A 38 13.55 -5.15 -5.70
CA ARG A 38 14.71 -5.80 -5.09
C ARG A 38 15.92 -5.76 -6.01
N ARG A 39 17.12 -5.87 -5.45
CA ARG A 39 18.36 -6.09 -6.20
C ARG A 39 19.17 -7.19 -5.53
N GLU A 40 20.10 -7.74 -6.28
CA GLU A 40 21.10 -8.63 -5.69
C GLU A 40 22.07 -7.83 -4.82
N GLN A 41 22.67 -8.48 -3.82
CA GLN A 41 23.55 -7.81 -2.85
C GLN A 41 24.90 -7.40 -3.46
N GLU A 42 25.20 -7.85 -4.67
CA GLU A 42 26.40 -7.47 -5.39
C GLU A 42 26.34 -6.01 -5.86
N LEU A 43 27.50 -5.34 -5.82
CA LEU A 43 27.61 -3.94 -6.20
C LEU A 43 27.28 -3.74 -7.68
N GLY A 44 26.38 -2.81 -7.98
CA GLY A 44 26.04 -2.43 -9.35
C GLY A 44 24.94 -3.28 -10.00
N GLN A 45 24.33 -4.21 -9.28
CA GLN A 45 23.20 -4.97 -9.82
C GLN A 45 21.96 -4.08 -9.99
N PRO A 46 21.24 -4.20 -11.12
CA PRO A 46 20.06 -3.40 -11.38
C PRO A 46 18.92 -3.80 -10.42
N TRP A 47 18.07 -2.83 -10.13
CA TRP A 47 16.81 -3.08 -9.43
C TRP A 47 15.84 -3.83 -10.36
N LYS A 48 15.14 -4.83 -9.82
CA LYS A 48 14.13 -5.62 -10.53
C LYS A 48 12.83 -5.68 -9.72
N TRP A 49 11.72 -5.63 -10.43
CA TRP A 49 10.39 -5.87 -9.88
C TRP A 49 10.20 -7.37 -9.58
N ALA A 50 9.19 -7.69 -8.77
CA ALA A 50 8.88 -9.07 -8.37
C ALA A 50 8.52 -9.99 -9.56
N ASN A 51 8.10 -9.41 -10.69
CA ASN A 51 7.87 -10.12 -11.96
C ASN A 51 9.15 -10.32 -12.80
N GLY A 52 10.31 -9.89 -12.30
CA GLY A 52 11.61 -10.00 -12.97
C GLY A 52 11.94 -8.86 -13.94
N THR A 53 11.03 -7.92 -14.19
CA THR A 53 11.34 -6.79 -15.09
C THR A 53 12.29 -5.80 -14.42
N GLU A 54 13.22 -5.24 -15.19
CA GLU A 54 14.14 -4.23 -14.67
C GLU A 54 13.41 -2.93 -14.34
N PHE A 55 13.87 -2.27 -13.29
CA PHE A 55 13.38 -0.98 -12.87
C PHE A 55 13.86 0.11 -13.82
N ASN A 56 12.92 0.93 -14.28
CA ASN A 56 13.13 1.98 -15.25
C ASN A 56 13.59 3.33 -14.64
N ASN A 57 14.02 3.33 -13.38
CA ASN A 57 14.55 4.52 -12.68
C ASN A 57 13.59 5.73 -12.65
N LEU A 58 12.27 5.48 -12.64
CA LEU A 58 11.25 6.55 -12.56
C LEU A 58 11.30 7.36 -11.25
N PHE A 59 11.90 6.78 -10.20
CA PHE A 59 12.12 7.43 -8.92
C PHE A 59 13.48 7.00 -8.35
N GLY A 60 14.06 7.87 -7.53
CA GLY A 60 15.30 7.56 -6.81
C GLY A 60 15.05 6.62 -5.63
N ILE A 61 15.96 5.67 -5.42
CA ILE A 61 15.96 4.78 -4.27
C ILE A 61 17.15 5.16 -3.40
N THR A 62 16.89 5.46 -2.13
CA THR A 62 17.94 5.84 -1.17
C THR A 62 18.46 4.62 -0.41
N ALA A 63 19.62 4.78 0.24
CA ALA A 63 20.31 3.75 1.03
C ALA A 63 20.84 2.54 0.22
N ASP A 64 21.54 1.64 0.93
CA ASP A 64 22.31 0.54 0.33
C ASP A 64 21.76 -0.87 0.64
N GLY A 65 20.43 -0.98 0.81
CA GLY A 65 19.76 -2.26 1.01
C GLY A 65 19.47 -3.04 -0.28
N ASP A 66 19.07 -4.30 -0.14
CA ASP A 66 18.72 -5.21 -1.24
C ASP A 66 17.20 -5.32 -1.49
N CYS A 67 16.38 -4.86 -0.56
CA CYS A 67 14.92 -4.71 -0.74
C CYS A 67 14.50 -3.25 -0.57
N ALA A 68 13.51 -2.81 -1.35
CA ALA A 68 13.00 -1.45 -1.29
C ALA A 68 11.67 -1.35 -0.51
N TYR A 69 11.53 -0.31 0.29
CA TYR A 69 10.33 0.00 1.07
C TYR A 69 9.94 1.47 0.90
N LEU A 70 8.67 1.77 1.16
CA LEU A 70 8.15 3.14 1.27
C LEU A 70 8.35 3.65 2.69
N ASN A 71 8.99 4.81 2.82
CA ASN A 71 9.13 5.50 4.10
C ASN A 71 7.94 6.42 4.39
N ASP A 72 7.93 7.01 5.58
CA ASP A 72 6.88 7.89 6.09
C ASP A 72 6.70 9.17 5.24
N GLU A 73 7.69 9.54 4.43
CA GLU A 73 7.65 10.67 3.50
C GLU A 73 7.19 10.27 2.09
N ASN A 74 6.65 9.05 1.90
CA ASN A 74 6.31 8.47 0.60
C ASN A 74 7.50 8.39 -0.38
N ARG A 75 8.72 8.35 0.14
CA ARG A 75 9.93 8.12 -0.65
C ARG A 75 10.32 6.64 -0.59
N VAL A 76 11.00 6.18 -1.63
CA VAL A 76 11.51 4.82 -1.69
C VAL A 76 12.92 4.79 -1.10
N SER A 77 13.12 3.94 -0.09
CA SER A 77 14.42 3.67 0.51
C SER A 77 14.68 2.17 0.48
N SER A 78 15.92 1.76 0.73
CA SER A 78 16.31 0.36 0.72
C SER A 78 16.85 -0.09 2.07
N LEU A 79 16.53 -1.33 2.42
CA LEU A 79 16.99 -1.99 3.65
C LEU A 79 17.21 -3.49 3.38
N ARG A 80 17.89 -4.17 4.30
CA ARG A 80 18.06 -5.62 4.23
C ARG A 80 16.72 -6.32 4.18
N CYS A 81 16.53 -7.21 3.19
CA CYS A 81 15.32 -8.02 3.02
C CYS A 81 14.95 -8.87 4.25
N THR A 82 15.89 -9.08 5.17
CA THR A 82 15.69 -9.80 6.44
C THR A 82 14.88 -9.00 7.47
N SER A 83 14.61 -7.71 7.23
CA SER A 83 13.85 -6.88 8.16
C SER A 83 12.36 -7.16 8.04
N GLU A 84 11.68 -7.32 9.18
CA GLU A 84 10.24 -7.58 9.22
C GLU A 84 9.44 -6.31 8.91
N ARG A 85 8.63 -6.34 7.85
CA ARG A 85 7.68 -5.27 7.47
C ARG A 85 6.51 -5.83 6.69
N HIS A 86 5.40 -5.09 6.64
CA HIS A 86 4.24 -5.43 5.83
C HIS A 86 4.50 -5.17 4.34
N TRP A 87 3.95 -6.02 3.47
CA TRP A 87 4.08 -5.91 2.02
C TRP A 87 2.90 -5.17 1.40
N ILE A 88 3.19 -4.28 0.45
CA ILE A 88 2.17 -3.79 -0.49
C ILE A 88 2.12 -4.75 -1.68
N CYS A 89 0.94 -5.31 -1.92
CA CYS A 89 0.69 -6.19 -3.06
C CYS A 89 -0.10 -5.44 -4.14
N SER A 90 0.32 -5.59 -5.40
CA SER A 90 -0.48 -5.18 -6.56
C SER A 90 -1.27 -6.38 -7.08
N LYS A 91 -2.51 -6.14 -7.50
CA LYS A 91 -3.34 -7.13 -8.21
C LYS A 91 -3.79 -6.49 -9.52
N PRO A 92 -3.52 -7.12 -10.67
CA PRO A 92 -4.00 -6.59 -11.94
C PRO A 92 -5.53 -6.62 -11.96
N ASP A 93 -6.11 -5.53 -12.46
CA ASP A 93 -7.54 -5.45 -12.72
C ASP A 93 -7.93 -6.28 -13.96
N ALA A 94 -9.24 -6.43 -14.20
CA ALA A 94 -9.74 -7.24 -15.31
C ALA A 94 -9.25 -6.74 -16.68
N PHE A 95 -9.04 -5.42 -16.82
CA PHE A 95 -8.58 -4.81 -18.05
C PHE A 95 -7.10 -5.12 -18.32
N THR A 96 -6.27 -5.02 -17.28
CA THR A 96 -4.85 -5.32 -17.31
C THR A 96 -4.63 -6.79 -17.62
N LYS A 97 -5.41 -7.69 -17.01
CA LYS A 97 -5.39 -9.13 -17.34
C LYS A 97 -5.73 -9.42 -18.79
N ALA A 98 -6.77 -8.78 -19.35
CA ALA A 98 -7.15 -8.98 -20.74
C ALA A 98 -6.04 -8.52 -21.70
N LYS A 99 -5.35 -7.42 -21.36
CA LYS A 99 -4.20 -6.92 -22.13
C LYS A 99 -3.00 -7.88 -22.06
N GLU A 100 -2.68 -8.39 -20.89
CA GLU A 100 -1.61 -9.39 -20.70
C GLU A 100 -1.90 -10.68 -21.50
N ALA A 101 -3.13 -11.19 -21.43
CA ALA A 101 -3.54 -12.37 -22.18
C ALA A 101 -3.48 -12.15 -23.71
N ALA A 102 -3.81 -10.94 -24.18
CA ALA A 102 -3.71 -10.59 -25.60
C ALA A 102 -2.25 -10.51 -26.09
N VAL A 103 -1.32 -10.08 -25.24
CA VAL A 103 0.13 -10.06 -25.55
C VAL A 103 0.68 -11.49 -25.62
N GLU A 104 0.30 -12.36 -24.68
CA GLU A 104 0.76 -13.75 -24.65
C GLU A 104 0.19 -14.57 -25.83
N GLY A 105 -1.08 -14.33 -26.18
CA GLY A 105 -1.76 -14.97 -27.32
C GLY A 105 -1.30 -14.51 -28.71
N GLY A 106 -0.59 -13.38 -28.82
CA GLY A 106 -0.04 -12.88 -30.08
C GLY A 106 1.23 -13.61 -30.55
N SER A 107 1.93 -14.31 -29.65
CA SER A 107 3.22 -14.96 -29.94
C SER A 107 3.12 -16.28 -30.71
N GLN A 108 1.94 -16.92 -30.76
CA GLN A 108 1.74 -18.20 -31.47
C GLN A 108 1.44 -18.07 -32.96
N GLN A 109 1.11 -16.87 -33.47
CA GLN A 109 0.79 -16.68 -34.90
C GLN A 109 2.04 -16.52 -35.79
N GLU A 110 3.20 -16.12 -35.25
CA GLU A 110 4.44 -15.97 -36.05
C GLU A 110 5.22 -17.28 -36.26
N TYR A 111 4.84 -18.38 -35.58
CA TYR A 111 5.50 -19.68 -35.75
C TYR A 111 4.92 -20.53 -36.91
N TYR A 112 3.71 -20.24 -37.37
CA TYR A 112 3.04 -21.01 -38.45
C TYR A 112 3.12 -20.36 -39.84
N GLN A 113 3.94 -19.32 -40.01
CA GLN A 113 4.09 -18.59 -41.29
C GLN A 113 5.51 -18.57 -41.85
N ASN A 114 6.42 -19.45 -41.39
CA ASN A 114 7.72 -19.70 -42.03
C ASN A 114 7.87 -21.15 -42.47
#